data_AF-A0A7C4K7B0-F1
#
_entry.id   AF-A0A7C4K7B0-F1
#
_cell.length_a   1.000
_cell.length_b   1.000
_cell.length_c   1.000
_cell.angle_alpha   90.00
_cell.angle_beta   90.00
_cell.angle_gamma   90.00
#
_symmetry.space_group_name_H-M   'P 1'
#
loop_
_entity.id
_entity.type
_entity.pdbx_description
1 polymer ?
#
loop_
_entity_poly.entity_id
_entity_poly.type
_entity_poly.pdbx_seq_one_letter_code
_entity_poly.pdbx_strand_id
1 'polypeptide(L)' 'MNRFFSFLAGAVLGGLVGATFAILFAPSSGEALRNQLRERALTLQEEVKRAAAERRAELEQRLEALKSPHQSG' A
#
# COMPACT_ATOMS: atom_id res chain seq x y z
N MET A 1 15.66 -46.49 -2.03
CA MET A 1 14.44 -45.67 -1.80
C MET A 1 14.26 -45.16 -0.37
N ASN A 2 14.63 -45.90 0.69
CA ASN A 2 14.20 -45.59 2.06
C ASN A 2 14.66 -44.23 2.61
N ARG A 3 15.84 -43.73 2.19
CA ARG A 3 16.34 -42.41 2.63
C ARG A 3 15.55 -41.24 2.05
N PHE A 4 15.04 -41.39 0.84
CA PHE A 4 14.19 -40.38 0.22
C PHE A 4 12.84 -40.30 0.93
N PHE A 5 12.26 -41.46 1.29
CA PHE A 5 11.04 -41.51 2.08
C PHE A 5 11.19 -40.92 3.48
N SER A 6 12.30 -41.19 4.17
CA SER A 6 12.56 -40.61 5.49
C SER A 6 12.76 -39.08 5.41
N PHE A 7 13.41 -38.59 4.36
CA PHE A 7 13.53 -37.15 4.11
C PHE A 7 12.17 -36.51 3.84
N LEU A 8 11.35 -37.11 2.98
CA LEU A 8 10.02 -36.59 2.66
C LEU A 8 9.11 -36.57 3.89
N ALA A 9 9.14 -37.61 4.72
CA ALA A 9 8.41 -37.65 5.98
C ALA A 9 8.86 -36.53 6.95
N GLY A 10 10.17 -36.29 7.04
CA GLY A 10 10.74 -35.19 7.82
C GLY A 10 10.34 -33.81 7.28
N ALA A 11 10.33 -33.63 5.95
CA ALA A 11 9.91 -32.39 5.31
C ALA A 11 8.42 -32.10 5.54
N VAL A 12 7.56 -33.12 5.48
CA VAL A 12 6.13 -32.97 5.79
C VAL A 12 5.92 -32.61 7.26
N LEU A 13 6.56 -33.31 8.20
CA LEU A 13 6.47 -33.01 9.63
C LEU A 13 6.99 -31.61 9.95
N GLY A 14 8.17 -31.24 9.43
CA GLY A 14 8.73 -29.90 9.61
C GLY A 14 7.87 -28.82 8.97
N GLY A 15 7.29 -29.10 7.79
CA GLY A 15 6.36 -28.20 7.10
C GLY A 15 5.08 -27.97 7.89
N LEU A 16 4.51 -29.00 8.50
CA LEU A 16 3.31 -28.88 9.35
C LEU A 16 3.58 -28.05 10.61
N VAL A 17 4.69 -28.34 11.30
CA VAL A 17 5.11 -27.57 12.48
C VAL A 17 5.34 -26.11 12.08
N GLY A 18 6.11 -25.86 11.02
CA GLY A 18 6.39 -24.52 10.50
C GLY A 18 5.12 -23.76 10.07
N ALA A 19 4.18 -24.43 9.40
CA ALA A 19 2.90 -23.83 9.00
C ALA A 19 2.05 -23.45 10.21
N THR A 20 2.05 -24.27 11.26
CA THR A 20 1.33 -23.98 12.52
C THR A 20 1.89 -22.73 13.19
N PHE A 21 3.22 -22.61 13.27
CA PHE A 21 3.88 -21.41 13.76
C PHE A 21 3.59 -20.20 12.87
N ALA A 22 3.64 -20.35 11.54
CA ALA A 22 3.33 -19.26 10.62
C ALA A 22 1.90 -18.75 10.79
N ILE A 23 0.92 -19.62 11.04
CA ILE A 23 -0.47 -19.22 11.29
C ILE A 23 -0.62 -18.55 12.66
N LEU A 24 0.02 -19.08 13.71
CA LEU A 24 -0.09 -18.54 15.07
C LEU A 24 0.59 -17.16 15.20
N PHE A 25 1.71 -16.99 14.51
CA PHE A 25 2.50 -15.75 14.51
C PHE A 25 2.17 -14.84 13.31
N ALA A 26 1.27 -15.23 12.41
CA ALA A 26 0.82 -14.34 11.34
C ALA A 26 0.17 -13.11 11.99
N PRO A 27 0.68 -11.89 11.73
CA PRO A 27 0.27 -10.69 12.46
C PRO A 27 -1.22 -10.34 12.27
N SER A 28 -1.86 -10.84 11.21
CA SER A 28 -3.27 -10.61 10.91
C SER A 28 -3.78 -11.61 9.86
N SER A 29 -5.09 -11.85 9.81
CA SER A 29 -5.70 -12.57 8.68
C SER A 29 -5.44 -11.83 7.36
N GLY A 30 -5.29 -12.57 6.25
CA GLY A 30 -5.05 -11.97 4.95
C GLY A 30 -6.17 -11.00 4.52
N GLU A 31 -7.40 -11.22 4.97
CA GLU A 31 -8.52 -10.30 4.77
C GLU A 31 -8.35 -8.98 5.52
N ALA A 32 -7.93 -9.02 6.78
CA ALA A 32 -7.68 -7.81 7.56
C ALA A 32 -6.57 -6.95 6.93
N LEU A 33 -5.48 -7.59 6.47
CA LEU A 33 -4.40 -6.89 5.76
C LEU A 33 -4.87 -6.28 4.44
N ARG A 34 -5.67 -7.01 3.64
CA ARG A 34 -6.26 -6.49 2.40
C ARG A 34 -7.17 -5.30 2.66
N ASN A 35 -7.97 -5.35 3.71
CA ASN A 35 -8.86 -4.25 4.09
C ASN A 35 -8.07 -3.01 4.51
N GLN A 36 -7.05 -3.18 5.35
CA GLN A 36 -6.15 -2.08 5.74
C GLN A 36 -5.42 -1.46 4.54
N LEU A 37 -4.93 -2.29 3.61
CA LEU A 37 -4.30 -1.82 2.37
C LEU A 37 -5.28 -1.01 1.51
N ARG A 38 -6.51 -1.50 1.34
CA ARG A 38 -7.56 -0.80 0.59
C ARG A 38 -7.88 0.55 1.23
N GLU A 39 -8.08 0.57 2.54
CA GLU A 39 -8.40 1.79 3.27
C GLU A 39 -7.27 2.83 3.15
N ARG A 40 -6.02 2.42 3.40
CA ARG A 40 -4.85 3.28 3.20
C ARG A 40 -4.73 3.78 1.76
N ALA A 41 -4.99 2.94 0.76
CA ALA A 41 -4.93 3.34 -0.64
C ALA A 41 -6.00 4.40 -0.98
N LEU A 42 -7.21 4.26 -0.44
CA LEU A 42 -8.28 5.25 -0.60
C LEU A 42 -7.89 6.59 0.06
N THR A 43 -7.38 6.56 1.29
CA THR A 43 -6.92 7.78 1.98
C THR A 43 -5.82 8.49 1.19
N LEU A 44 -4.81 7.75 0.72
CA LEU A 44 -3.74 8.32 -0.10
C LEU A 44 -4.27 8.92 -1.41
N GLN A 45 -5.23 8.27 -2.05
CA GLN A 45 -5.85 8.80 -3.26
C GLN A 45 -6.58 10.12 -3.00
N GLU A 46 -7.31 10.21 -1.89
CA GLU A 46 -8.02 11.42 -1.46
C GLU A 46 -7.04 12.57 -1.20
N GLU A 47 -5.96 12.29 -0.46
CA GLU A 47 -4.89 13.25 -0.17
C GLU A 47 -4.23 13.79 -1.44
N VAL A 48 -3.90 12.91 -2.39
CA VAL A 48 -3.30 13.31 -3.67
C VAL A 48 -4.26 14.19 -4.48
N LYS A 49 -5.54 13.83 -4.55
CA LYS A 49 -6.55 14.65 -5.25
C LYS A 49 -6.66 16.03 -4.62
N ARG A 50 -6.70 16.10 -3.28
CA ARG A 50 -6.79 17.36 -2.55
C ARG A 50 -5.55 18.22 -2.78
N ALA A 51 -4.35 17.65 -2.66
CA ALA A 51 -3.10 18.36 -2.93
C ALA A 51 -3.04 18.88 -4.38
N ALA A 52 -3.50 18.08 -5.35
CA ALA A 52 -3.57 18.50 -6.75
C ALA A 52 -4.57 19.65 -6.96
N ALA A 53 -5.72 19.62 -6.30
CA ALA A 53 -6.72 20.69 -6.37
C ALA A 53 -6.19 21.99 -5.75
N GLU A 54 -5.56 21.91 -4.57
CA GLU A 54 -4.94 23.07 -3.91
C GLU A 54 -3.83 23.69 -4.78
N ARG A 55 -2.98 22.87 -5.40
CA ARG A 55 -1.94 23.34 -6.34
C ARG A 55 -2.52 23.98 -7.60
N ARG A 56 -3.61 23.44 -8.14
CA ARG A 56 -4.29 24.05 -9.30
C ARG A 56 -4.82 25.43 -8.96
N ALA A 57 -5.52 25.57 -7.83
CA ALA A 57 -6.04 26.85 -7.38
C ALA A 57 -4.91 27.89 -7.16
N GLU A 58 -3.79 27.46 -6.58
CA GLU A 58 -2.61 28.33 -6.40
C GLU A 58 -2.02 28.81 -7.74
N LEU A 59 -1.92 27.91 -8.74
CA LEU A 59 -1.41 28.25 -10.06
C LEU A 59 -2.36 29.17 -10.84
N GLU A 60 -3.67 28.96 -10.73
CA GLU A 60 -4.69 29.83 -11.33
C GLU A 60 -4.62 31.24 -10.77
N GLN A 61 -4.52 31.39 -9.44
CA GLN A 61 -4.34 32.70 -8.79
C GLN A 61 -3.07 33.42 -9.26
N ARG A 62 -1.95 32.68 -9.39
CA ARG A 62 -0.69 33.24 -9.91
C ARG A 62 -0.83 33.68 -11.37
N LEU A 63 -1.55 32.91 -12.20
CA LEU A 63 -1.82 33.29 -13.59
C LEU A 63 -2.69 34.54 -13.68
N GLU A 64 -3.70 34.69 -12.83
CA GLU A 64 -4.53 35.90 -12.77
C GLU A 64 -3.75 37.13 -12.30
N ALA A 65 -2.88 36.97 -11.31
CA ALA A 65 -1.98 38.03 -10.86
C ALA A 65 -1.02 38.49 -11.97
N LEU A 66 -0.54 37.56 -12.81
CA LEU A 66 0.32 37.86 -13.96
C LEU A 66 -0.44 38.43 -15.17
N LYS A 67 -1.71 38.05 -15.34
CA LYS A 67 -2.61 38.59 -16.39
C LYS A 67 -3.15 39.97 -16.05
N SER A 68 -3.15 40.35 -14.78
CA SER A 68 -3.47 41.72 -14.36
C SER A 68 -2.44 42.66 -15.00
N PRO A 69 -2.89 43.67 -15.75
CA PRO A 69 -2.11 44.23 -16.83
C PRO A 69 -0.84 44.91 -16.30
N HIS A 70 0.30 44.53 -16.89
CA HIS A 70 1.45 45.38 -17.09
C HIS A 70 1.08 46.54 -18.05
N GLN A 71 0.04 47.29 -17.69
CA GLN A 71 -0.26 48.61 -18.26
C GLN A 71 0.49 49.60 -17.37
N SER A 72 1.80 49.67 -17.59
CA SER A 72 2.68 50.69 -17.00
C SER A 72 3.75 51.02 -18.03
N GLY A 73 3.56 52.13 -18.74
CA GLY A 73 4.58 52.75 -19.60
C GLY A 73 4.30 52.60 -21.08
#